data_AF-A0A251PN27-F1
#
_entry.id   AF-A0A251PN27-F1
#
_cell.length_a   1.000
_cell.length_b   1.000
_cell.length_c   1.000
_cell.angle_alpha   90.00
_cell.angle_beta   90.00
_cell.angle_gamma   90.00
#
_symmetry.space_group_name_H-M   'P 1'
#
loop_
_entity.id
_entity.type
_entity.pdbx_description
1 polymer ?
#
loop_
_entity_poly.entity_id
_entity_poly.type
_entity_poly.pdbx_seq_one_letter_code
_entity_poly.pdbx_strand_id
1 'polypeptide(L)'
;MQWKATARAFFDEARWLHEGCIPSMEEYMHVATTSVGNTLLSTISLLGMGDVVTKEAFEWLFSNPKILRASNIIFRLMNDTAGCKSEKERGLEASSVDCYMKQHGVSEQETLDVFNKQVMDLWKDINEELLIKPTVVPRPVLMRVLNLIRVMYLVYKRGDGFTHVGKLMKDIVTSLFLDPVPL
;
A
#
# COMPACT_ATOMS: atom_id res chain seq x y z
N MET A 1 9.75 -16.61 -2.78
CA MET A 1 9.50 -16.39 -1.35
C MET A 1 8.31 -15.45 -1.09
N GLN A 2 8.19 -14.32 -1.80
CA GLN A 2 7.12 -13.34 -1.58
C GLN A 2 5.69 -13.90 -1.69
N TRP A 3 5.38 -14.69 -2.73
CA TRP A 3 4.06 -15.34 -2.84
C TRP A 3 3.66 -16.20 -1.62
N LYS A 4 4.64 -16.91 -1.01
CA LYS A 4 4.38 -17.70 0.20
C LYS A 4 4.12 -16.80 1.41
N ALA A 5 4.80 -15.66 1.51
CA ALA A 5 4.58 -14.68 2.58
C ALA A 5 3.20 -14.04 2.45
N THR A 6 2.81 -13.59 1.25
CA THR A 6 1.47 -13.05 0.98
C THR A 6 0.37 -14.07 1.26
N ALA A 7 0.53 -15.33 0.83
CA ALA A 7 -0.45 -16.37 1.11
C ALA A 7 -0.64 -16.65 2.61
N ARG A 8 0.45 -16.61 3.39
CA ARG A 8 0.38 -16.72 4.86
C ARG A 8 -0.33 -15.52 5.48
N ALA A 9 -0.02 -14.32 5.02
CA ALA A 9 -0.66 -13.09 5.51
C ALA A 9 -2.18 -13.11 5.25
N PHE A 10 -2.61 -13.51 4.04
CA PHE A 10 -4.03 -13.71 3.74
C PHE A 10 -4.67 -14.79 4.62
N PHE A 11 -3.94 -15.86 4.94
CA PHE A 11 -4.44 -16.89 5.85
C PHE A 11 -4.64 -16.35 7.27
N ASP A 12 -3.71 -15.54 7.77
CA ASP A 12 -3.83 -14.90 9.09
C ASP A 12 -5.03 -13.93 9.13
N GLU A 13 -5.23 -13.12 8.09
CA GLU A 13 -6.42 -12.25 7.96
C GLU A 13 -7.73 -13.04 7.88
N ALA A 14 -7.74 -14.12 7.10
CA ALA A 14 -8.91 -15.00 7.00
C ALA A 14 -9.23 -15.70 8.34
N ARG A 15 -8.20 -16.06 9.12
CA ARG A 15 -8.38 -16.61 10.48
C ARG A 15 -9.02 -15.57 11.40
N TRP A 16 -8.50 -14.35 11.44
CA TRP A 16 -9.08 -13.27 12.25
C TRP A 16 -10.54 -13.01 11.90
N LEU A 17 -10.86 -12.98 10.60
CA LEU A 17 -12.23 -12.85 10.12
C LEU A 17 -13.12 -14.01 10.59
N HIS A 18 -12.64 -15.25 10.45
CA HIS A 18 -13.41 -16.44 10.84
C HIS A 18 -13.69 -16.49 12.35
N GLU A 19 -12.72 -16.05 13.16
CA GLU A 19 -12.81 -16.06 14.62
C GLU A 19 -13.53 -14.83 15.20
N GLY A 20 -13.86 -13.82 14.38
CA GLY A 20 -14.38 -12.53 14.86
C GLY A 20 -13.36 -11.77 15.72
N CYS A 21 -12.07 -12.00 15.46
CA CYS A 21 -10.97 -11.45 16.24
C CYS A 21 -10.48 -10.15 15.61
N ILE A 22 -10.55 -9.06 16.38
CA ILE A 22 -9.88 -7.80 16.03
C ILE A 22 -8.53 -7.78 16.77
N PRO A 23 -7.40 -7.95 16.07
CA PRO A 23 -6.06 -7.95 16.67
C PRO A 23 -5.66 -6.56 17.19
N SER A 24 -4.51 -6.46 17.86
CA SER A 24 -3.89 -5.15 18.09
C SER A 24 -3.46 -4.50 16.77
N MET A 25 -3.32 -3.17 16.76
CA MET A 25 -2.85 -2.42 15.60
C MET A 25 -1.44 -2.87 15.17
N GLU A 26 -0.56 -3.18 16.13
CA GLU A 26 0.78 -3.67 15.85
C GLU A 26 0.76 -5.05 15.17
N GLU A 27 -0.03 -5.99 15.69
CA GLU A 27 -0.20 -7.33 15.11
C GLU A 27 -0.86 -7.25 13.74
N TYR A 28 -1.91 -6.43 13.60
CA TYR A 28 -2.57 -6.18 12.33
C TYR A 28 -1.57 -5.67 11.29
N MET A 29 -0.87 -4.57 11.57
CA MET A 29 0.03 -3.94 10.60
C MET A 29 1.21 -4.84 10.22
N HIS A 30 1.67 -5.72 11.12
CA HIS A 30 2.70 -6.70 10.79
C HIS A 30 2.26 -7.65 9.66
N VAL A 31 1.01 -8.11 9.70
CA VAL A 31 0.41 -8.97 8.67
C VAL A 31 -0.02 -8.15 7.45
N ALA A 32 -0.72 -7.04 7.69
CA ALA A 32 -1.45 -6.32 6.68
C ALA A 32 -0.55 -5.54 5.71
N THR A 33 0.65 -5.14 6.16
CA THR A 33 1.68 -4.58 5.26
C THR A 33 2.30 -5.62 4.31
N THR A 34 2.12 -6.92 4.59
CA THR A 34 2.48 -8.01 3.69
C THR A 34 1.32 -8.39 2.77
N SER A 35 0.10 -8.49 3.31
CA SER A 35 -1.11 -8.86 2.55
C SER A 35 -1.50 -7.81 1.51
N VAL A 36 -1.21 -6.52 1.75
CA VAL A 36 -1.44 -5.43 0.77
C VAL A 36 -0.72 -5.66 -0.58
N GLY A 37 0.27 -6.56 -0.62
CA GLY A 37 0.86 -7.05 -1.88
C GLY A 37 1.82 -6.08 -2.59
N ASN A 38 2.11 -4.92 -2.01
CA ASN A 38 2.97 -3.92 -2.64
C ASN A 38 4.44 -4.38 -2.82
N THR A 39 4.99 -5.13 -1.86
CA THR A 39 6.31 -5.77 -2.01
C THR A 39 6.31 -6.77 -3.17
N LEU A 40 5.23 -7.55 -3.31
CA LEU A 40 5.08 -8.50 -4.40
C LEU A 40 4.99 -7.79 -5.75
N LEU A 41 4.15 -6.75 -5.86
CA LEU A 41 4.03 -5.92 -7.06
C LEU A 41 5.35 -5.25 -7.43
N SER A 42 6.05 -4.68 -6.45
CA SER A 42 7.38 -4.11 -6.63
C SER A 42 8.35 -5.14 -7.20
N THR A 43 8.38 -6.35 -6.62
CA THR A 43 9.23 -7.46 -7.08
C THR A 43 8.94 -7.82 -8.54
N ILE A 44 7.65 -8.00 -8.90
CA ILE A 44 7.24 -8.37 -10.26
C ILE A 44 7.60 -7.25 -11.25
N SER A 45 7.41 -5.98 -10.85
CA SER A 45 7.67 -4.83 -11.72
C SER A 45 9.14 -4.65 -12.08
N LEU A 46 10.07 -5.15 -11.26
CA LEU A 46 11.50 -5.12 -11.54
C LEU A 46 11.92 -6.20 -12.55
N LEU A 47 11.20 -7.32 -12.66
CA LEU A 47 11.56 -8.41 -13.58
C LEU A 47 11.60 -7.97 -15.05
N GLY A 48 10.76 -6.99 -15.43
CA GLY A 48 10.66 -6.48 -16.80
C GLY A 48 11.63 -5.34 -17.14
N MET A 49 12.57 -5.00 -16.26
CA MET A 49 13.43 -3.80 -16.42
C MET A 49 14.80 -4.09 -17.06
N GLY A 50 15.04 -5.30 -17.56
CA GLY A 50 16.27 -5.68 -18.26
C GLY A 50 17.53 -5.46 -17.40
N ASP A 51 18.62 -5.05 -18.05
CA ASP A 51 19.95 -4.92 -17.43
C ASP A 51 20.05 -3.84 -16.33
N VAL A 52 19.02 -3.03 -16.15
CA VAL A 52 18.95 -2.02 -15.09
C VAL A 52 18.78 -2.68 -13.71
N VAL A 53 18.22 -3.88 -13.65
CA VAL A 53 17.95 -4.60 -12.39
C VAL A 53 18.95 -5.72 -12.21
N THR A 54 19.74 -5.62 -11.15
CA THR A 54 20.74 -6.62 -10.78
C THR A 54 20.25 -7.48 -9.61
N LYS A 55 21.02 -8.51 -9.25
CA LYS A 55 20.76 -9.33 -8.06
C LYS A 55 20.75 -8.46 -6.80
N GLU A 56 21.67 -7.50 -6.71
CA GLU A 56 21.81 -6.57 -5.60
C GLU A 56 20.57 -5.68 -5.46
N ALA A 57 19.88 -5.33 -6.56
CA ALA A 57 18.62 -4.61 -6.50
C ALA A 57 17.49 -5.43 -5.85
N PHE A 58 17.45 -6.75 -6.09
CA PHE A 58 16.50 -7.64 -5.42
C PHE A 58 16.87 -7.87 -3.95
N GLU A 59 18.15 -8.05 -3.64
CA GLU A 59 18.64 -8.16 -2.26
C GLU A 59 18.31 -6.90 -1.45
N TRP A 60 18.53 -5.73 -2.05
CA TRP A 60 18.11 -4.44 -1.49
C TRP A 60 16.59 -4.40 -1.28
N LEU A 61 15.78 -4.76 -2.28
CA LEU A 61 14.32 -4.76 -2.13
C LEU A 61 13.86 -5.70 -0.99
N PHE A 62 14.45 -6.89 -0.91
CA PHE A 62 14.12 -7.89 0.12
C PHE A 62 14.67 -7.58 1.51
N SER A 63 15.63 -6.65 1.62
CA SER A 63 16.06 -6.08 2.91
C SER A 63 14.99 -5.17 3.55
N ASN A 64 13.86 -4.96 2.86
CA ASN A 64 12.76 -4.09 3.27
C ASN A 64 13.23 -2.64 3.49
N PRO A 65 13.72 -1.97 2.43
CA PRO A 65 14.30 -0.64 2.54
C PRO A 65 13.25 0.37 2.98
N LYS A 66 13.71 1.49 3.56
CA LYS A 66 12.84 2.49 4.20
C LYS A 66 11.75 2.98 3.24
N ILE A 67 12.08 3.22 1.96
CA ILE A 67 11.12 3.61 0.91
C ILE A 67 10.01 2.56 0.67
N LEU A 68 10.34 1.26 0.67
CA LEU A 68 9.37 0.20 0.44
C LEU A 68 8.47 0.00 1.65
N ARG A 69 9.06 0.02 2.85
CA ARG A 69 8.33 -0.07 4.12
C ARG A 69 7.30 1.06 4.25
N ALA A 70 7.74 2.30 4.00
CA ALA A 70 6.87 3.47 4.00
C ALA A 70 5.75 3.33 2.96
N SER A 71 6.09 2.84 1.76
CA SER A 71 5.10 2.59 0.69
C SER A 71 4.05 1.56 1.09
N ASN A 72 4.45 0.45 1.73
CA ASN A 72 3.53 -0.59 2.19
C ASN A 72 2.56 -0.06 3.24
N ILE A 73 3.05 0.73 4.20
CA ILE A 73 2.22 1.33 5.25
C ILE A 73 1.25 2.35 4.65
N ILE A 74 1.71 3.25 3.78
CA ILE A 74 0.84 4.23 3.11
C ILE A 74 -0.27 3.50 2.34
N PHE A 75 0.09 2.50 1.53
CA PHE A 75 -0.91 1.78 0.75
C PHE A 75 -1.91 1.07 1.67
N ARG A 76 -1.46 0.39 2.73
CA ARG A 76 -2.37 -0.27 3.67
C ARG A 76 -3.36 0.70 4.31
N LEU A 77 -2.87 1.77 4.93
CA LEU A 77 -3.71 2.75 5.62
C LEU A 77 -4.72 3.41 4.67
N MET A 78 -4.28 3.76 3.45
CA MET A 78 -5.18 4.33 2.45
C MET A 78 -6.24 3.35 1.97
N ASN A 79 -5.88 2.08 1.75
CA ASN A 79 -6.82 1.06 1.32
C ASN A 79 -7.88 0.78 2.41
N ASP A 80 -7.47 0.62 3.67
CA ASP A 80 -8.39 0.41 4.80
C ASP A 80 -9.29 1.63 5.01
N THR A 81 -8.73 2.84 4.98
CA THR A 81 -9.51 4.07 5.14
C THR A 81 -10.56 4.22 4.03
N ALA A 82 -10.18 3.91 2.79
CA ALA A 82 -11.06 3.98 1.64
C ALA A 82 -12.13 2.87 1.62
N GLY A 83 -11.78 1.68 2.12
CA GLY A 83 -12.62 0.49 2.15
C GLY A 83 -13.54 0.40 3.38
N CYS A 84 -13.19 1.07 4.49
CA CYS A 84 -13.77 0.93 5.83
C CYS A 84 -15.30 0.76 5.82
N LYS A 85 -16.04 1.66 5.14
CA LYS A 85 -17.51 1.58 5.09
C LYS A 85 -18.01 0.33 4.36
N SER A 86 -17.45 0.05 3.18
CA SER A 86 -17.85 -1.12 2.37
C SER A 86 -17.40 -2.45 2.98
N GLU A 87 -16.30 -2.46 3.71
CA GLU A 87 -15.79 -3.64 4.42
C GLU A 87 -16.69 -3.98 5.60
N LYS A 88 -17.11 -2.97 6.38
CA LYS A 88 -18.11 -3.13 7.44
C LYS A 88 -19.44 -3.68 6.92
N GLU A 89 -19.93 -3.17 5.79
CA GLU A 89 -21.16 -3.67 5.14
C GLU A 89 -21.06 -5.15 4.69
N ARG A 90 -19.83 -5.62 4.40
CA ARG A 90 -19.55 -6.99 3.98
C ARG A 90 -19.24 -7.94 5.15
N GLY A 91 -19.29 -7.44 6.39
CA GLY A 91 -18.96 -8.21 7.59
C GLY A 91 -17.46 -8.49 7.73
N LEU A 92 -16.60 -7.68 7.11
CA LEU A 92 -15.15 -7.71 7.34
C LEU A 92 -14.86 -6.85 8.57
N GLU A 93 -14.51 -7.48 9.70
CA GLU A 93 -14.43 -6.81 11.01
C GLU A 93 -13.05 -6.23 11.37
N ALA A 94 -11.99 -6.59 10.63
CA ALA A 94 -10.62 -6.20 10.99
C ALA A 94 -9.94 -5.37 9.88
N SER A 95 -10.12 -4.04 9.92
CA SER A 95 -9.27 -3.07 9.22
C SER A 95 -8.29 -2.39 10.19
N SER A 96 -7.28 -1.66 9.69
CA SER A 96 -6.45 -0.82 10.57
C SER A 96 -7.27 0.22 11.34
N VAL A 97 -8.38 0.71 10.76
CA VAL A 97 -9.27 1.66 11.42
C VAL A 97 -9.92 1.01 12.65
N ASP A 98 -10.45 -0.20 12.50
CA ASP A 98 -11.11 -0.92 13.60
C ASP A 98 -10.11 -1.34 14.69
N CYS A 99 -8.91 -1.79 14.30
CA CYS A 99 -7.85 -2.14 15.23
C CYS A 99 -7.40 -0.92 16.06
N TYR A 100 -7.20 0.24 15.41
CA TYR A 100 -6.78 1.46 16.09
C TYR A 100 -7.87 2.01 17.02
N MET A 101 -9.12 2.07 16.56
CA MET A 101 -10.26 2.48 17.38
C MET A 101 -10.41 1.60 18.61
N LYS A 102 -10.33 0.27 18.45
CA LYS A 102 -10.43 -0.69 19.56
C LYS A 102 -9.29 -0.51 20.56
N GLN A 103 -8.06 -0.32 20.09
CA GLN A 103 -6.88 -0.22 20.95
C GLN A 103 -6.81 1.10 21.73
N HIS A 104 -7.23 2.21 21.12
CA HIS A 104 -7.09 3.54 21.72
C HIS A 104 -8.41 4.12 22.24
N GLY A 105 -9.56 3.50 21.97
CA GLY A 105 -10.87 3.98 22.42
C GLY A 105 -11.29 5.30 21.77
N VAL A 106 -10.81 5.58 20.56
CA VAL A 106 -11.06 6.83 19.82
C VAL A 106 -12.12 6.65 18.74
N SER A 107 -12.65 7.77 18.24
CA SER A 107 -13.61 7.76 17.14
C SER A 107 -12.97 7.42 15.79
N GLU A 108 -13.82 7.06 14.81
CA GLU A 108 -13.39 6.84 13.44
C GLU A 108 -12.72 8.09 12.87
N GLN A 109 -13.31 9.28 13.07
CA GLN A 109 -12.76 10.53 12.55
C GLN A 109 -11.37 10.84 13.14
N GLU A 110 -11.18 10.67 14.45
CA GLU A 110 -9.86 10.85 15.07
C GLU A 110 -8.83 9.87 14.51
N THR A 111 -9.23 8.62 14.26
CA THR A 111 -8.38 7.60 13.63
C THR A 111 -7.96 8.02 12.21
N LEU A 112 -8.91 8.53 11.41
CA LEU A 112 -8.62 9.03 10.07
C LEU A 112 -7.65 10.22 10.08
N ASP A 113 -7.79 11.13 11.04
CA ASP A 113 -6.89 12.27 11.19
C ASP A 113 -5.45 11.83 11.54
N VAL A 114 -5.32 10.85 12.45
CA VAL A 114 -4.02 10.23 12.79
C VAL A 114 -3.40 9.56 11.56
N PHE A 115 -4.16 8.75 10.83
CA PHE A 115 -3.67 8.03 9.66
C PHE A 115 -3.27 8.98 8.53
N ASN A 116 -4.04 10.04 8.29
CA ASN A 116 -3.68 11.08 7.32
C ASN A 116 -2.35 11.75 7.68
N LYS A 117 -2.15 12.10 8.95
CA LYS A 117 -0.87 12.66 9.42
C LYS A 117 0.28 11.67 9.22
N GLN A 118 0.07 10.40 9.60
CA GLN A 118 1.07 9.35 9.44
C GLN A 118 1.45 9.14 7.97
N VAL A 119 0.48 9.13 7.05
CA VAL A 119 0.73 9.05 5.60
C VAL A 119 1.59 10.22 5.14
N MET A 120 1.29 11.45 5.58
CA MET A 120 2.08 12.62 5.22
C MET A 120 3.52 12.58 5.75
N ASP A 121 3.72 12.03 6.94
CA ASP A 121 5.06 11.83 7.51
C ASP A 121 5.85 10.74 6.76
N LEU A 122 5.20 9.63 6.40
CA LEU A 122 5.83 8.55 5.63
C LEU A 122 6.23 8.95 4.21
N TRP A 123 5.57 9.95 3.61
CA TRP A 123 6.05 10.52 2.35
C TRP A 123 7.41 11.21 2.49
N LYS A 124 7.75 11.74 3.68
CA LYS A 124 9.08 12.31 3.94
C LYS A 124 10.16 11.24 3.92
N ASP A 125 9.87 10.06 4.48
CA ASP A 125 10.76 8.90 4.46
C ASP A 125 11.06 8.42 3.02
N ILE A 126 10.04 8.40 2.16
CA ILE A 126 10.20 8.09 0.73
C ILE A 126 11.08 9.15 0.05
N ASN A 127 10.85 10.43 0.34
CA ASN A 127 11.61 11.53 -0.25
C ASN A 127 13.08 11.52 0.18
N GLU A 128 13.36 11.23 1.45
CA GLU A 128 14.72 11.14 1.98
C GLU A 128 15.54 10.09 1.21
N GLU A 129 15.01 8.88 1.05
CA GLU A 129 15.66 7.78 0.32
C GLU A 129 15.95 8.12 -1.16
N LEU A 130 15.15 8.99 -1.77
CA LEU A 130 15.36 9.47 -3.14
C LEU A 130 16.47 10.53 -3.24
N LEU A 131 16.73 11.27 -2.16
CA LEU A 131 17.67 12.38 -2.11
C LEU A 131 19.07 11.94 -1.68
N ILE A 132 19.23 10.84 -0.95
CA ILE A 132 20.54 10.31 -0.53
C ILE A 132 21.47 10.07 -1.73
N LYS A 133 22.74 10.50 -1.60
CA LYS A 133 23.80 10.32 -2.59
C LYS A 133 25.07 9.72 -1.96
N PRO A 134 25.71 8.72 -2.60
CA PRO A 134 25.23 7.98 -3.78
C PRO A 134 23.98 7.14 -3.45
N THR A 135 23.15 6.84 -4.45
CA THR A 135 21.98 5.97 -4.24
C THR A 135 22.42 4.52 -4.06
N VAL A 136 21.80 3.80 -3.13
CA VAL A 136 22.13 2.39 -2.82
C VAL A 136 21.86 1.44 -3.99
N VAL A 137 20.86 1.77 -4.82
CA VAL A 137 20.51 1.05 -6.05
C VAL A 137 20.36 2.02 -7.22
N PRO A 138 20.34 1.54 -8.48
CA PRO A 138 20.12 2.41 -9.63
C PRO A 138 18.83 3.22 -9.49
N ARG A 139 18.90 4.51 -9.84
CA ARG A 139 17.76 5.44 -9.72
C ARG A 139 16.44 4.92 -10.35
N PRO A 140 16.44 4.23 -11.51
CA PRO A 140 15.21 3.67 -12.06
C PRO A 140 14.51 2.66 -11.13
N VAL A 141 15.25 1.91 -10.31
CA VAL A 141 14.70 0.97 -9.32
C VAL A 141 13.95 1.74 -8.23
N LEU A 142 14.54 2.81 -7.68
CA LEU A 142 13.87 3.69 -6.71
C LEU A 142 12.61 4.33 -7.30
N MET A 143 12.71 4.82 -8.54
CA MET A 143 11.58 5.42 -9.25
C MET A 143 10.44 4.43 -9.49
N ARG A 144 10.74 3.14 -9.66
CA ARG A 144 9.72 2.10 -9.80
C ARG A 144 8.89 1.96 -8.52
N VAL A 145 9.53 1.86 -7.36
CA VAL A 145 8.85 1.79 -6.05
C VAL A 145 8.02 3.05 -5.82
N LEU A 146 8.60 4.24 -6.06
CA LEU A 146 7.91 5.52 -5.94
C LEU A 146 6.66 5.62 -6.82
N ASN A 147 6.75 5.22 -8.09
CA ASN A 147 5.63 5.34 -9.02
C ASN A 147 4.51 4.36 -8.69
N LEU A 148 4.81 3.17 -8.16
CA LEU A 148 3.79 2.24 -7.68
C LEU A 148 2.98 2.84 -6.55
N ILE A 149 3.61 3.40 -5.52
CA ILE A 149 2.88 4.02 -4.41
C ILE A 149 2.11 5.27 -4.84
N ARG A 150 2.59 6.03 -5.84
CA ARG A 150 1.83 7.15 -6.44
C ARG A 150 0.56 6.69 -7.13
N VAL A 151 0.58 5.55 -7.82
CA VAL A 151 -0.62 4.95 -8.43
C VAL A 151 -1.59 4.53 -7.33
N MET A 152 -1.12 3.83 -6.30
CA MET A 152 -1.99 3.41 -5.19
C MET A 152 -2.59 4.63 -4.46
N TYR A 153 -1.79 5.68 -4.25
CA TYR A 153 -2.28 6.92 -3.70
C TYR A 153 -3.42 7.51 -4.56
N LEU A 154 -3.24 7.59 -5.88
CA LEU A 154 -4.29 8.05 -6.80
C LEU A 154 -5.57 7.23 -6.70
N VAL A 155 -5.44 5.90 -6.68
CA VAL A 155 -6.55 4.94 -6.64
C VAL A 155 -7.41 5.10 -5.37
N TYR A 156 -6.77 5.33 -4.22
CA TYR A 156 -7.46 5.38 -2.91
C TYR A 156 -7.73 6.80 -2.38
N LYS A 157 -7.17 7.85 -3.00
CA LYS A 157 -7.28 9.25 -2.52
C LYS A 157 -8.72 9.73 -2.30
N ARG A 158 -9.68 9.21 -3.08
CA ARG A 158 -11.08 9.64 -3.06
C ARG A 158 -12.07 8.52 -2.74
N GLY A 159 -11.61 7.51 -2.00
CA GLY A 159 -12.36 6.28 -1.73
C GLY A 159 -11.81 5.10 -2.53
N ASP A 160 -12.48 3.95 -2.45
CA ASP A 160 -12.01 2.71 -3.06
C ASP A 160 -12.23 2.71 -4.59
N GLY A 161 -11.34 3.40 -5.31
CA GLY A 161 -11.35 3.44 -6.77
C GLY A 161 -10.91 2.14 -7.44
N PHE A 162 -10.44 1.15 -6.67
CA PHE A 162 -10.01 -0.16 -7.18
C PHE A 162 -11.20 -1.10 -7.33
N THR A 163 -11.95 -1.30 -6.24
CA THR A 163 -13.15 -2.17 -6.26
C THR A 163 -14.35 -1.42 -6.82
N HIS A 164 -14.54 -0.16 -6.40
CA HIS A 164 -15.70 0.66 -6.75
C HIS A 164 -15.27 1.74 -7.74
N VAL A 165 -15.06 1.35 -9.00
CA VAL A 165 -14.56 2.24 -10.05
C VAL A 165 -15.52 3.41 -10.29
N GLY A 166 -15.21 4.54 -9.66
CA GLY A 166 -15.96 5.79 -9.78
C GLY A 166 -15.67 6.54 -11.08
N LYS A 167 -16.40 7.65 -11.28
CA LYS A 167 -16.25 8.50 -12.47
C LYS A 167 -14.80 8.94 -12.70
N LEU A 168 -14.10 9.38 -11.66
CA LEU A 168 -12.70 9.82 -11.77
C LEU A 168 -11.78 8.77 -12.40
N MET A 169 -11.86 7.51 -11.96
CA MET A 169 -11.01 6.44 -12.49
C MET A 169 -11.38 6.11 -13.94
N LYS A 170 -12.67 6.11 -14.28
CA LYS A 170 -13.14 5.93 -15.66
C LYS A 170 -12.63 7.05 -16.57
N ASP A 171 -12.71 8.29 -16.13
CA ASP A 171 -12.24 9.46 -16.89
C ASP A 171 -10.72 9.39 -17.11
N ILE A 172 -9.95 8.99 -16.08
CA ILE A 172 -8.49 8.81 -16.19
C ILE A 172 -8.15 7.69 -17.20
N VAL A 173 -8.80 6.54 -17.11
CA VAL A 173 -8.55 5.42 -18.04
C VAL A 173 -8.92 5.80 -19.47
N THR A 174 -10.06 6.47 -19.64
CA THR A 174 -10.53 6.93 -20.96
C THR A 174 -9.53 7.92 -21.56
N SER A 175 -9.11 8.93 -20.80
CA SER A 175 -8.14 9.93 -21.26
C SER A 175 -6.76 9.35 -21.55
N LEU A 176 -6.35 8.26 -20.89
CA LEU A 176 -5.01 7.67 -21.08
C LEU A 176 -4.96 6.66 -22.22
N PHE A 177 -6.04 5.92 -22.46
CA PHE A 177 -6.03 4.75 -23.34
C PHE A 177 -7.01 4.83 -24.52
N LEU A 178 -8.02 5.70 -24.46
CA LEU A 178 -9.08 5.78 -25.46
C LEU A 178 -9.07 7.10 -26.22
N ASP A 179 -8.88 8.22 -25.54
CA ASP A 179 -8.93 9.54 -26.15
C ASP A 179 -7.54 9.99 -26.61
N PRO A 180 -7.29 10.12 -27.93
CA PRO A 180 -6.03 10.65 -28.41
C PRO A 180 -5.91 12.14 -28.09
N VAL A 181 -4.69 12.59 -27.81
CA VAL A 181 -4.40 14.03 -27.70
C VAL A 181 -4.61 14.65 -29.09
N PRO A 182 -5.44 15.70 -29.22
CA PRO A 182 -5.59 16.42 -30.49
C PRO A 182 -4.22 16.92 -30.96
N LEU A 183 -3.89 16.66 -32.22
CA LEU A 183 -2.68 17.13 -32.88
C LEU A 183 -2.83 18.58 -33.35
#